data_AF-A0A4R1WKS6-F1
#
_entry.id   AF-A0A4R1WKS6-F1
#
_cell.length_a   1.000
_cell.length_b   1.000
_cell.length_c   1.000
_cell.angle_alpha   90.00
_cell.angle_beta   90.00
_cell.angle_gamma   90.00
#
_symmetry.space_group_name_H-M   'P 1'
#
loop_
_entity.id
_entity.type
_entity.pdbx_description
1 polymer ?
#
loop_
_entity_poly.entity_id
_entity_poly.type
_entity_poly.pdbx_seq_one_letter_code
_entity_poly.pdbx_strand_id
1 'polypeptide(L)'
;MDWTKLPKPRLLAAAYVLAFLSWLVGVVVIIYSQATGAEGTQMTIGIILFAIGQAIITALAFALRTPTTNPRDAFPRAWNRLNLGLELPTALHLIRTR
;
A
#
# COMPACT_ATOMS: atom_id res chain seq x y z
N MET A 1 7.78 -11.14 0.16
CA MET A 1 7.00 -11.66 -0.98
C MET A 1 7.91 -11.84 -2.18
N ASP A 2 7.51 -12.62 -3.18
CA ASP A 2 8.32 -12.79 -4.39
C ASP A 2 7.91 -11.77 -5.47
N TRP A 3 8.56 -10.61 -5.40
CA TRP A 3 8.33 -9.51 -6.34
C TRP A 3 8.84 -9.83 -7.76
N THR A 4 9.82 -10.73 -7.89
CA THR A 4 10.49 -11.05 -9.17
C THR A 4 9.56 -11.73 -10.17
N LYS A 5 8.48 -12.35 -9.68
CA LYS A 5 7.45 -13.00 -10.50
C LYS A 5 6.49 -12.01 -11.18
N LEU A 6 6.51 -10.74 -10.79
CA LEU A 6 5.62 -9.75 -11.37
C LEU A 6 6.18 -9.17 -12.68
N PRO A 7 5.32 -8.84 -13.66
CA PRO A 7 5.74 -8.09 -14.83
C PRO A 7 6.16 -6.67 -14.38
N LYS A 8 7.45 -6.34 -14.53
CA LYS A 8 8.06 -5.06 -14.10
C LYS A 8 8.12 -4.89 -12.57
N PRO A 9 8.92 -5.71 -11.86
CA PRO A 9 9.00 -5.70 -10.39
C PRO A 9 9.37 -4.32 -9.81
N ARG A 10 10.23 -3.57 -10.50
CA ARG A 10 10.70 -2.25 -10.06
C ARG A 10 9.62 -1.18 -10.10
N LEU A 11 8.84 -1.15 -11.18
CA LEU A 11 7.72 -0.21 -11.33
C LEU A 11 6.66 -0.48 -10.26
N LEU A 12 6.35 -1.76 -10.00
CA LEU A 12 5.36 -2.15 -9.01
C LEU A 12 5.86 -1.93 -7.58
N ALA A 13 7.15 -2.09 -7.32
CA ALA A 13 7.77 -1.68 -6.06
C ALA A 13 7.68 -0.17 -5.84
N ALA A 14 7.93 0.65 -6.87
CA ALA A 14 7.75 2.11 -6.79
C ALA A 14 6.28 2.49 -6.56
N ALA A 15 5.35 1.84 -7.28
CA ALA A 15 3.92 2.03 -7.08
C ALA A 15 3.49 1.66 -5.65
N TYR A 16 4.04 0.58 -5.10
CA TYR A 16 3.80 0.20 -3.71
C TYR A 16 4.28 1.25 -2.72
N VAL A 17 5.52 1.76 -2.87
CA VAL A 17 6.05 2.79 -1.97
C VAL A 17 5.19 4.05 -2.02
N LEU A 18 4.81 4.51 -3.21
CA LEU A 18 3.92 5.65 -3.38
C LEU A 18 2.54 5.40 -2.78
N ALA A 19 1.96 4.21 -3.00
CA ALA A 19 0.69 3.83 -2.42
C ALA A 19 0.73 3.79 -0.89
N PHE A 20 1.83 3.27 -0.32
CA PHE A 20 2.06 3.22 1.12
C PHE A 20 2.08 4.62 1.73
N LEU A 21 2.85 5.53 1.12
CA LEU A 21 2.94 6.90 1.58
C LEU A 21 1.60 7.63 1.41
N SER A 22 0.93 7.46 0.28
CA SER A 22 -0.37 8.08 0.01
C SER A 22 -1.43 7.67 1.03
N TRP A 23 -1.58 6.37 1.35
CA TRP A 23 -2.61 5.99 2.33
C TRP A 23 -2.26 6.50 3.73
N LEU A 24 -0.97 6.45 4.12
CA LEU A 24 -0.52 6.91 5.44
C LEU A 24 -0.75 8.41 5.61
N VAL A 25 -0.35 9.21 4.62
CA VAL A 25 -0.63 10.65 4.58
C VAL A 25 -2.13 10.91 4.60
N GLY A 26 -2.91 10.14 3.82
CA GLY A 26 -4.37 10.23 3.83
C GLY A 26 -4.97 10.05 5.22
N VAL A 27 -4.55 9.01 5.95
CA VAL A 27 -4.99 8.76 7.34
C VAL A 27 -4.59 9.90 8.27
N VAL A 28 -3.34 10.39 8.19
CA VAL A 28 -2.87 11.50 9.01
C VAL A 28 -3.69 12.76 8.76
N VAL A 29 -3.98 13.08 7.49
CA VAL A 29 -4.79 14.23 7.09
C VAL A 29 -6.23 14.10 7.60
N ILE A 30 -6.84 12.92 7.49
CA ILE A 30 -8.19 12.66 8.03
C ILE A 30 -8.22 12.90 9.54
N ILE A 31 -7.28 12.31 10.29
CA ILE A 31 -7.21 12.47 11.75
C ILE A 31 -6.98 13.93 12.13
N TYR A 32 -6.07 14.62 11.45
CA TYR A 32 -5.82 16.03 11.68
C TYR A 32 -7.06 16.88 11.41
N SER A 33 -7.76 16.65 10.30
CA SER A 33 -9.01 17.33 9.96
C SER A 33 -10.06 17.14 11.05
N GLN A 34 -10.22 15.92 11.55
CA GLN A 34 -11.13 15.62 12.66
C GLN A 34 -10.73 16.33 13.95
N ALA A 35 -9.43 16.36 14.27
CA ALA A 35 -8.92 16.98 15.50
C ALA A 35 -9.01 18.52 15.50
N THR A 36 -8.95 19.13 14.32
CA THR A 36 -8.94 20.60 14.17
C THR A 36 -10.29 21.18 13.75
N GLY A 37 -11.29 20.34 13.46
CA GLY A 37 -12.55 20.76 12.86
C GLY A 37 -12.38 21.29 11.42
N ALA A 38 -11.25 21.01 10.77
CA ALA A 38 -11.01 21.38 9.38
C ALA A 38 -11.78 20.44 8.44
N GLU A 39 -13.05 20.76 8.22
CA GLU A 39 -13.97 20.03 7.34
C GLU A 39 -13.85 20.47 5.86
N GLY A 40 -14.43 19.69 4.94
CA GLY A 40 -14.47 20.00 3.51
C GLY A 40 -13.22 19.53 2.74
N THR A 41 -12.50 20.46 2.10
CA THR A 41 -11.42 20.12 1.14
C THR A 41 -10.32 19.27 1.75
N GLN A 42 -9.88 19.57 2.98
CA GLN A 42 -8.79 18.82 3.63
C GLN A 42 -9.21 17.37 3.94
N MET A 43 -10.41 17.17 4.46
CA MET A 43 -11.00 15.83 4.67
C MET A 43 -11.07 15.06 3.35
N THR A 44 -11.56 15.70 2.29
CA THR A 44 -11.67 15.09 0.96
C THR A 44 -10.31 14.68 0.39
N ILE A 45 -9.29 15.52 0.53
CA ILE A 45 -7.90 15.18 0.12
C ILE A 45 -7.41 13.95 0.87
N GLY A 46 -7.62 13.91 2.19
CA GLY A 46 -7.22 12.76 3.02
C GLY A 46 -7.90 11.46 2.59
N ILE A 47 -9.21 11.51 2.32
CA ILE A 47 -9.99 10.36 1.83
C ILE A 47 -9.51 9.89 0.46
N ILE A 48 -9.25 10.80 -0.48
CA ILE A 48 -8.78 10.44 -1.82
C ILE A 48 -7.40 9.77 -1.76
N LEU A 49 -6.47 10.33 -0.98
CA LEU A 49 -5.14 9.75 -0.79
C LEU A 49 -5.21 8.37 -0.15
N PHE A 50 -6.05 8.20 0.87
CA PHE A 50 -6.34 6.92 1.50
C PHE A 50 -6.87 5.90 0.48
N ALA A 51 -7.91 6.25 -0.27
CA ALA A 51 -8.57 5.37 -1.22
C ALA A 51 -7.61 4.92 -2.34
N ILE A 52 -6.84 5.83 -2.92
CA ILE A 52 -5.86 5.52 -3.97
C ILE A 52 -4.79 4.56 -3.45
N GLY A 53 -4.20 4.86 -2.28
CA GLY A 53 -3.18 4.01 -1.69
C GLY A 53 -3.71 2.61 -1.37
N GLN A 54 -4.91 2.51 -0.80
CA GLN A 54 -5.56 1.23 -0.49
C GLN A 54 -5.94 0.43 -1.74
N ALA A 55 -6.39 1.08 -2.81
CA ALA A 55 -6.70 0.40 -4.07
C ALA A 55 -5.45 -0.26 -4.67
N ILE A 56 -4.32 0.46 -4.71
CA ILE A 56 -3.06 -0.08 -5.22
C ILE A 56 -2.54 -1.21 -4.33
N ILE A 57 -2.54 -1.05 -2.99
CA ILE A 57 -2.11 -2.10 -2.06
C ILE A 57 -2.97 -3.35 -2.21
N THR A 58 -4.28 -3.18 -2.38
CA THR A 58 -5.22 -4.30 -2.59
C THR A 58 -4.91 -5.05 -3.88
N ALA A 59 -4.69 -4.34 -4.99
CA ALA A 59 -4.31 -4.96 -6.26
C ALA A 59 -2.98 -5.72 -6.15
N LEU A 60 -1.98 -5.14 -5.47
CA LEU A 60 -0.69 -5.79 -5.23
C LEU A 60 -0.83 -7.01 -4.32
N ALA A 61 -1.69 -6.98 -3.31
CA ALA A 61 -1.95 -8.13 -2.45
C ALA A 61 -2.51 -9.32 -3.24
N PHE A 62 -3.37 -9.08 -4.24
CA PHE A 62 -3.84 -10.13 -5.15
C PHE A 62 -2.71 -10.69 -6.02
N ALA A 63 -1.81 -9.83 -6.50
CA ALA A 63 -0.72 -10.23 -7.38
C ALA A 63 0.42 -10.96 -6.64
N LEU A 64 0.70 -10.57 -5.40
CA LEU A 64 1.81 -11.07 -4.59
C LEU A 64 1.42 -12.15 -3.58
N ARG A 65 0.15 -12.56 -3.54
CA ARG A 65 -0.30 -13.63 -2.63
C ARG A 65 0.47 -14.92 -2.93
N THR A 66 1.15 -15.44 -1.92
CA THR A 66 1.79 -16.74 -2.00
C THR A 66 0.78 -17.83 -1.65
N PRO A 67 0.80 -18.99 -2.32
CA PRO A 67 0.00 -20.14 -1.91
C PRO A 67 0.24 -20.49 -0.44
N THR A 68 -0.84 -20.75 0.29
CA THR A 68 -0.83 -21.16 1.70
C THR A 68 -1.65 -22.44 1.84
N THR A 69 -1.46 -23.19 2.94
CA THR A 69 -2.21 -24.43 3.23
C THR A 69 -3.73 -24.21 3.15
N ASN A 70 -4.19 -23.05 3.61
CA ASN A 70 -5.56 -22.59 3.40
C ASN A 70 -5.55 -21.42 2.40
N PRO A 71 -6.12 -21.57 1.19
CA PRO A 71 -6.14 -20.52 0.17
C PRO A 71 -6.82 -19.22 0.59
N ARG A 72 -7.76 -19.29 1.56
CA ARG A 72 -8.46 -18.10 2.09
C ARG A 72 -7.53 -17.16 2.85
N ASP A 73 -6.39 -17.65 3.33
CA ASP A 73 -5.44 -16.87 4.13
C ASP A 73 -4.36 -16.18 3.28
N ALA A 74 -4.23 -16.58 2.00
CA ALA A 74 -3.17 -16.09 1.12
C ALA A 74 -3.29 -14.58 0.88
N PHE A 75 -4.50 -14.09 0.57
CA PHE A 75 -4.74 -12.67 0.35
C PHE A 75 -4.67 -11.83 1.64
N PRO A 76 -5.38 -12.17 2.75
CA PRO A 76 -5.30 -11.38 3.99
C PRO A 76 -3.87 -11.26 4.52
N ARG A 77 -3.08 -12.35 4.45
CA ARG A 77 -1.67 -12.32 4.83
C ARG A 77 -0.87 -11.36 3.97
N ALA A 78 -1.08 -11.40 2.65
CA ALA A 78 -0.41 -10.50 1.71
C ALA A 78 -0.78 -9.03 1.96
N TRP A 79 -2.07 -8.76 2.08
CA TRP A 79 -2.62 -7.44 2.33
C TRP A 79 -2.12 -6.86 3.67
N ASN A 80 -2.08 -7.65 4.74
CA ASN A 80 -1.55 -7.23 6.04
C ASN A 80 -0.06 -6.87 5.96
N ARG A 81 0.76 -7.69 5.30
CA ARG A 81 2.20 -7.40 5.15
C ARG A 81 2.44 -6.08 4.41
N LEU A 82 1.67 -5.83 3.35
CA LEU A 82 1.78 -4.60 2.56
C LEU A 82 1.28 -3.37 3.35
N ASN A 83 0.15 -3.47 4.05
CA ASN A 83 -0.40 -2.39 4.87
C ASN A 83 0.47 -2.04 6.07
N LEU A 84 1.14 -3.02 6.67
CA LEU A 84 2.06 -2.81 7.78
C LEU A 84 3.45 -2.32 7.33
N GLY A 85 3.67 -2.16 6.02
CA GLY A 85 4.94 -1.66 5.49
C GLY A 85 6.08 -2.68 5.57
N LEU A 86 5.80 -3.95 5.86
CA LEU A 86 6.83 -4.98 6.06
C LEU A 86 7.61 -5.29 4.77
N GLU A 87 7.07 -4.93 3.61
CA GLU A 87 7.72 -5.11 2.31
C GLU A 87 8.42 -3.84 1.81
N LEU A 88 8.37 -2.71 2.55
CA LEU A 88 9.04 -1.46 2.17
C LEU A 88 10.56 -1.62 1.98
N PRO A 89 11.32 -2.31 2.86
CA PRO A 89 12.75 -2.48 2.67
C PRO A 89 13.07 -3.19 1.35
N THR A 90 12.32 -4.26 1.05
CA THR A 90 12.46 -5.02 -0.20
C THR A 90 12.11 -4.16 -1.42
N ALA A 91 11.01 -3.42 -1.37
CA ALA A 91 10.60 -2.54 -2.46
C ALA A 91 11.62 -1.43 -2.74
N LEU A 92 12.14 -0.79 -1.68
CA LEU A 92 13.18 0.23 -1.79
C LEU A 92 14.49 -0.34 -2.33
N HIS A 93 14.84 -1.57 -1.93
CA HIS A 93 16.00 -2.26 -2.47
C HIS A 93 15.85 -2.48 -3.99
N LEU A 94 14.72 -3.02 -4.44
CA LEU A 94 14.42 -3.25 -5.87
C LEU A 94 14.45 -1.97 -6.72
N ILE A 95 14.01 -0.85 -6.17
CA ILE A 95 14.06 0.45 -6.86
C ILE A 95 15.52 0.88 -7.05
N ARG A 96 16.35 0.74 -6.02
CA ARG A 96 17.75 1.20 -6.00
C ARG A 96 18.68 0.34 -6.84
N THR A 97 18.48 -0.98 -6.87
CA THR A 97 19.32 -1.88 -7.67
C THR A 97 18.96 -1.78 -9.16
N ARG A 98 19.96 -1.47 -10.00
CA ARG A 98 19.79 -1.31 -11.46
C ARG A 98 19.48 -2.61 -12.16
#